data_AF-A0A6I5RK83-F1
#
_entry.id   AF-A0A6I5RK83-F1
#
_cell.length_a   1.000
_cell.length_b   1.000
_cell.length_c   1.000
_cell.angle_alpha   90.00
_cell.angle_beta   90.00
_cell.angle_gamma   90.00
#
_symmetry.space_group_name_H-M   'P 1'
#
loop_
_entity.id
_entity.type
_entity.pdbx_description
1 polymer ?
#
loop_
_entity_poly.entity_id
_entity_poly.type
_entity_poly.pdbx_seq_one_letter_code
_entity_poly.pdbx_strand_id
1 'polypeptide(L)'
;DDLKLKILEILNREGKSLLALNSMLFADAVNDRLVERKLEIRDRNANQVIWNGVMTKAAAIALNPVMVVDVVSSAVIDVVMILSLSRLYSIPMTQHGATGLLKTIAVGLGGITLSELLVTLGLGSLKTALGLAAPATGGISLAPYVSVAVTQAAVAGVSTYAIGQVAKVYLANGASWGPDGPKTVVNTILESLDETSILNRIKDELRAKLDLQRRRETQPSVEK
;
A
#
# COMPACT_ATOMS: atom_id res chain seq x y z
N ASP A 1 -18.63 27.33 57.92
CA ASP A 1 -18.56 26.02 58.59
C ASP A 1 -19.60 25.02 58.12
N ASP A 2 -20.86 25.44 57.96
CA ASP A 2 -21.97 24.56 57.58
C ASP A 2 -21.80 23.86 56.21
N LEU A 3 -21.24 24.57 55.21
CA LEU A 3 -20.95 24.02 53.87
C LEU A 3 -19.92 22.87 53.92
N LYS A 4 -18.91 22.99 54.79
CA LYS A 4 -17.86 21.97 54.97
C LYS A 4 -18.43 20.70 55.59
N LEU A 5 -19.33 20.85 56.57
CA LEU A 5 -20.05 19.73 57.18
C LEU A 5 -20.94 19.03 56.16
N LYS A 6 -21.64 19.79 55.31
CA LYS A 6 -22.48 19.22 54.24
C LYS A 6 -21.68 18.46 53.18
N ILE A 7 -20.51 18.97 52.79
CA ILE A 7 -19.59 18.27 51.88
C ILE A 7 -19.08 16.97 52.51
N LEU A 8 -18.70 16.98 53.79
CA LEU A 8 -18.24 15.79 54.53
C LEU A 8 -19.36 14.74 54.68
N GLU A 9 -20.59 15.17 54.95
CA GLU A 9 -21.77 14.31 55.02
C GLU A 9 -22.03 13.59 53.68
N ILE A 10 -21.99 14.34 52.57
CA ILE A 10 -22.18 13.80 51.23
C ILE A 10 -21.02 12.87 50.85
N LEU A 11 -19.77 13.26 51.16
CA LEU A 11 -18.59 12.43 50.86
C LEU A 11 -18.59 11.12 51.66
N ASN A 12 -19.04 11.16 52.92
CA ASN A 12 -19.17 9.95 53.74
C ASN A 12 -20.26 9.01 53.20
N ARG A 13 -21.36 9.57 52.68
CA ARG A 13 -22.49 8.80 52.14
C ARG A 13 -22.22 8.26 50.72
N GLU A 14 -21.60 9.05 49.86
CA GLU A 14 -21.56 8.83 48.40
C GLU A 14 -20.14 8.86 47.81
N GLY A 15 -19.10 9.08 48.60
CA GLY A 15 -17.72 9.25 48.12
C GLY A 15 -17.17 8.07 47.30
N LYS A 16 -17.59 6.83 47.61
CA LYS A 16 -17.22 5.65 46.82
C LYS A 16 -17.84 5.68 45.41
N SER A 17 -19.10 6.09 45.31
CA SER A 17 -19.81 6.22 44.04
C SER A 17 -19.24 7.38 43.20
N LEU A 18 -18.88 8.49 43.85
CA LEU A 18 -18.22 9.62 43.19
C LEU A 18 -16.83 9.25 42.66
N LEU A 19 -16.04 8.49 43.44
CA LEU A 19 -14.74 7.98 43.00
C LEU A 19 -14.88 7.01 41.82
N ALA A 20 -15.85 6.10 41.88
CA ALA A 20 -16.12 5.16 40.79
C ALA A 20 -16.55 5.89 39.51
N LEU A 21 -17.43 6.89 39.61
CA LEU A 21 -17.86 7.70 38.47
C LEU A 21 -16.69 8.47 37.86
N ASN A 22 -15.86 9.12 38.67
CA ASN A 22 -14.70 9.85 38.18
C ASN A 22 -13.70 8.91 37.49
N SER A 23 -13.50 7.72 38.06
CA SER A 23 -12.64 6.68 37.47
C SER A 23 -13.19 6.16 36.14
N MET A 24 -14.50 5.95 36.02
CA MET A 24 -15.14 5.55 34.75
C MET A 24 -15.00 6.64 33.68
N LEU A 25 -15.30 7.90 34.00
CA LEU A 25 -15.14 9.01 33.06
C LEU A 25 -13.69 9.19 32.61
N PHE A 26 -12.73 9.01 33.53
CA PHE A 26 -11.31 9.02 33.17
C PHE A 26 -10.93 7.82 32.29
N ALA A 27 -11.42 6.62 32.61
CA ALA A 27 -11.17 5.42 31.82
C ALA A 27 -11.74 5.56 30.40
N ASP A 28 -12.94 6.12 30.24
CA ASP A 28 -13.56 6.40 28.95
C ASP A 28 -12.71 7.40 28.15
N ALA A 29 -12.30 8.52 28.75
CA ALA A 29 -11.46 9.51 28.08
C ALA A 29 -10.08 8.95 27.67
N VAL A 30 -9.51 8.06 28.48
CA VAL A 30 -8.25 7.36 28.14
C VAL A 30 -8.49 6.34 27.02
N ASN A 31 -9.59 5.60 27.08
CA ASN A 31 -9.97 4.64 26.06
C ASN A 31 -10.15 5.31 24.70
N ASP A 32 -10.86 6.43 24.62
CA ASP A 32 -11.09 7.17 23.38
C ASP A 32 -9.77 7.60 22.73
N ARG A 33 -8.85 8.16 23.51
CA ARG A 33 -7.50 8.53 23.05
C ARG A 33 -6.69 7.32 22.59
N LEU A 34 -6.80 6.19 23.29
CA LEU A 34 -6.12 4.96 22.92
C LEU A 34 -6.66 4.39 21.62
N VAL A 35 -7.99 4.43 21.41
CA VAL A 35 -8.64 3.98 20.18
C VAL A 35 -8.18 4.84 19.01
N GLU A 36 -8.21 6.17 19.12
CA GLU A 36 -7.74 7.10 18.09
C GLU A 36 -6.28 6.82 17.73
N ARG A 37 -5.40 6.72 18.74
CA ARG A 37 -3.98 6.44 18.52
C ARG A 37 -3.75 5.09 17.85
N LYS A 38 -4.52 4.07 18.21
CA LYS A 38 -4.44 2.74 17.60
C LYS A 38 -4.87 2.77 16.13
N LEU A 39 -5.90 3.55 15.79
CA LEU A 39 -6.33 3.75 14.41
C LEU A 39 -5.25 4.44 13.57
N GLU A 40 -4.63 5.51 14.07
CA GLU A 40 -3.52 6.17 13.37
C GLU A 40 -2.32 5.24 13.12
N ILE A 41 -1.93 4.47 14.15
CA ILE A 41 -0.81 3.53 14.02
C ILE A 41 -1.13 2.46 12.98
N ARG A 42 -2.37 1.93 12.97
CA ARG A 42 -2.81 0.97 11.97
C ARG A 42 -2.80 1.56 10.57
N ASP A 43 -3.25 2.80 10.38
CA ASP A 43 -3.23 3.45 9.07
C ASP A 43 -1.79 3.66 8.58
N ARG A 44 -0.89 4.18 9.44
CA ARG A 44 0.54 4.34 9.10
C ARG A 44 1.18 3.00 8.70
N ASN A 45 0.96 1.95 9.49
CA ASN A 45 1.50 0.62 9.20
C ASN A 45 0.92 0.04 7.90
N ALA A 46 -0.37 0.25 7.63
CA ALA A 46 -1.00 -0.21 6.40
C ALA A 46 -0.41 0.49 5.19
N ASN A 47 -0.23 1.82 5.25
CA ASN A 47 0.40 2.59 4.19
C ASN A 47 1.85 2.15 3.94
N GLN A 48 2.59 1.75 4.99
CA GLN A 48 3.93 1.20 4.84
C GLN A 48 3.94 -0.17 4.14
N VAL A 49 3.01 -1.08 4.51
CA VAL A 49 2.85 -2.38 3.82
C VAL A 49 2.53 -2.17 2.34
N ILE A 50 1.62 -1.25 2.03
CA ILE A 50 1.27 -0.89 0.65
C ILE A 50 2.49 -0.35 -0.09
N TRP A 51 3.20 0.62 0.47
CA TRP A 51 4.36 1.22 -0.17
C TRP A 51 5.49 0.22 -0.43
N ASN A 52 5.72 -0.70 0.51
CA ASN A 52 6.68 -1.80 0.32
C ASN A 52 6.26 -2.72 -0.83
N GLY A 53 4.97 -3.07 -0.94
CA GLY A 53 4.44 -3.85 -2.06
C GLY A 53 4.62 -3.15 -3.41
N VAL A 54 4.28 -1.86 -3.47
CA VAL A 54 4.46 -0.99 -4.64
C VAL A 54 5.91 -0.99 -5.11
N MET A 55 6.85 -0.71 -4.21
CA MET A 55 8.27 -0.63 -4.56
C MET A 55 8.87 -1.99 -4.90
N THR A 56 8.37 -3.08 -4.29
CA THR A 56 8.78 -4.45 -4.63
C THR A 56 8.33 -4.80 -6.05
N LYS A 57 7.08 -4.49 -6.41
CA LYS A 57 6.56 -4.74 -7.76
C LYS A 57 7.27 -3.89 -8.81
N ALA A 58 7.44 -2.60 -8.53
CA ALA A 58 8.14 -1.68 -9.43
C ALA A 58 9.60 -2.14 -9.66
N ALA A 59 10.32 -2.51 -8.60
CA ALA A 59 11.68 -3.03 -8.73
C ALA A 59 11.72 -4.34 -9.53
N ALA A 60 10.80 -5.28 -9.27
CA ALA A 60 10.73 -6.54 -10.01
C ALA A 60 10.50 -6.32 -11.53
N ILE A 61 9.67 -5.34 -11.90
CA ILE A 61 9.40 -5.01 -13.31
C ILE A 61 10.57 -4.28 -13.96
N ALA A 62 11.23 -3.37 -13.23
CA ALA A 62 12.35 -2.61 -13.76
C ALA A 62 13.61 -3.45 -13.95
N LEU A 63 13.88 -4.37 -13.02
CA LEU A 63 15.09 -5.21 -12.99
C LEU A 63 15.01 -6.43 -13.90
N ASN A 64 13.84 -6.78 -14.43
CA ASN A 64 13.71 -7.95 -15.29
C ASN A 64 13.89 -7.58 -16.78
N PRO A 65 14.97 -8.07 -17.45
CA PRO A 65 15.18 -7.86 -18.87
C PRO A 65 14.32 -8.77 -19.76
N VAL A 66 13.80 -9.87 -19.20
CA VAL A 66 12.99 -10.86 -19.91
C VAL A 66 11.51 -10.59 -19.61
N MET A 67 10.70 -10.48 -20.66
CA MET A 67 9.26 -10.21 -20.68
C MET A 67 8.38 -11.25 -19.95
N VAL A 68 8.94 -12.10 -19.09
CA VAL A 68 8.32 -13.34 -18.55
C VAL A 68 8.40 -13.36 -17.02
N VAL A 69 7.92 -12.29 -16.39
CA VAL A 69 7.15 -12.48 -15.16
C VAL A 69 5.73 -12.49 -15.68
N ASP A 70 5.21 -13.68 -15.99
CA ASP A 70 3.81 -13.86 -16.37
C ASP A 70 2.94 -13.01 -15.45
N VAL A 71 1.82 -12.49 -15.98
CA VAL A 71 0.81 -11.74 -15.22
C VAL A 71 0.49 -12.40 -13.86
N VAL A 72 0.62 -13.72 -13.78
CA VAL A 72 0.51 -14.53 -12.57
C VAL A 72 1.54 -14.16 -11.50
N SER A 73 2.82 -14.03 -11.85
CA SER A 73 3.90 -13.72 -10.91
C SER A 73 3.87 -12.28 -10.39
N SER A 74 3.33 -11.32 -11.14
CA SER A 74 3.12 -9.96 -10.63
C SER A 74 1.90 -9.87 -9.68
N ALA A 75 0.86 -10.67 -9.93
CA ALA A 75 -0.31 -10.77 -9.05
C ALA A 75 0.02 -11.38 -7.67
N VAL A 76 1.04 -12.24 -7.58
CA VAL A 76 1.50 -12.79 -6.29
C VAL A 76 1.92 -11.68 -5.32
N ILE A 77 2.56 -10.62 -5.81
CA ILE A 77 2.97 -9.49 -4.97
C ILE A 77 1.73 -8.79 -4.37
N ASP A 78 0.70 -8.57 -5.18
CA ASP A 78 -0.55 -7.96 -4.73
C ASP A 78 -1.29 -8.85 -3.72
N VAL A 79 -1.29 -10.17 -3.94
CA VAL A 79 -1.89 -11.15 -3.01
C VAL A 79 -1.15 -11.18 -1.68
N VAL A 80 0.18 -11.19 -1.69
CA VAL A 80 1.01 -11.15 -0.48
C VAL A 80 0.81 -9.85 0.28
N MET A 81 0.69 -8.72 -0.42
CA MET A 81 0.35 -7.42 0.17
C MET A 81 -1.02 -7.48 0.86
N ILE A 82 -2.05 -8.01 0.19
CA ILE A 82 -3.39 -8.17 0.76
C ILE A 82 -3.38 -9.05 2.02
N LEU A 83 -2.64 -10.16 2.00
CA LEU A 83 -2.52 -11.04 3.18
C LEU A 83 -1.78 -10.35 4.33
N SER A 84 -0.77 -9.55 4.01
CA SER A 84 -0.02 -8.76 5.00
C SER A 84 -0.92 -7.71 5.64
N LEU A 85 -1.76 -7.04 4.84
CA LEU A 85 -2.79 -6.13 5.33
C LEU A 85 -3.82 -6.90 6.18
N SER A 86 -4.32 -8.07 5.76
CA SER A 86 -5.29 -8.83 6.54
C SER A 86 -4.77 -9.15 7.94
N ARG A 87 -3.49 -9.56 8.04
CA ARG A 87 -2.83 -9.83 9.32
C ARG A 87 -2.72 -8.56 10.16
N LEU A 88 -2.34 -7.44 9.56
CA LEU A 88 -2.31 -6.13 10.24
C LEU A 88 -3.69 -5.75 10.78
N TYR A 89 -4.75 -6.06 10.04
CA TYR A 89 -6.12 -5.80 10.45
C TYR A 89 -6.71 -6.86 11.39
N SER A 90 -5.97 -7.94 11.69
CA SER A 90 -6.42 -9.09 12.48
C SER A 90 -7.60 -9.84 11.86
N ILE A 91 -7.67 -9.85 10.52
CA ILE A 91 -8.68 -10.55 9.73
C ILE A 91 -8.05 -11.85 9.18
N PRO A 92 -8.55 -13.04 9.57
CA PRO A 92 -8.05 -14.30 9.03
C PRO A 92 -8.40 -14.39 7.54
N MET A 93 -7.37 -14.50 6.70
CA MET A 93 -7.51 -14.53 5.24
C MET A 93 -6.66 -15.65 4.67
N THR A 94 -7.23 -16.46 3.79
CA THR A 94 -6.51 -17.46 3.01
C THR A 94 -6.01 -16.87 1.70
N GLN A 95 -5.09 -17.58 1.02
CA GLN A 95 -4.67 -17.22 -0.35
C GLN A 95 -5.89 -17.10 -1.30
N HIS A 96 -6.86 -17.99 -1.17
CA HIS A 96 -8.10 -17.95 -1.95
C HIS A 96 -8.95 -16.71 -1.65
N GLY A 97 -9.05 -16.31 -0.37
CA GLY A 97 -9.73 -15.07 0.02
C GLY A 97 -9.04 -13.82 -0.55
N ALA A 98 -7.70 -13.76 -0.45
CA ALA A 98 -6.93 -12.64 -0.96
C ALA A 98 -6.99 -12.52 -2.50
N THR A 99 -6.93 -13.63 -3.23
CA THR A 99 -7.13 -13.64 -4.69
C THR A 99 -8.56 -13.29 -5.09
N GLY A 100 -9.57 -13.71 -4.32
CA GLY A 100 -10.96 -13.30 -4.50
C GLY A 100 -11.13 -11.78 -4.34
N LEU A 101 -10.59 -11.22 -3.26
CA LEU A 101 -10.59 -9.78 -3.02
C LEU A 101 -9.88 -9.03 -4.15
N LEU A 102 -8.69 -9.47 -4.56
CA LEU A 102 -7.96 -8.88 -5.68
C LEU A 102 -8.80 -8.86 -6.97
N LYS A 103 -9.50 -9.95 -7.29
CA LYS A 103 -10.40 -10.03 -8.45
C LYS A 103 -11.56 -9.03 -8.34
N THR A 104 -12.20 -8.95 -7.17
CA THR A 104 -13.29 -7.98 -6.94
C THR A 104 -12.81 -6.55 -7.12
N ILE A 105 -11.64 -6.21 -6.58
CA ILE A 105 -11.01 -4.89 -6.76
C ILE A 105 -10.72 -4.66 -8.24
N ALA A 106 -10.07 -5.61 -8.92
CA ALA A 106 -9.73 -5.47 -10.35
C ALA A 106 -10.95 -5.26 -11.25
N VAL A 107 -12.08 -5.91 -10.95
CA VAL A 107 -13.36 -5.67 -11.63
C VAL A 107 -13.92 -4.29 -11.28
N GLY A 108 -13.85 -3.89 -10.01
CA GLY A 108 -14.29 -2.58 -9.52
C GLY A 108 -13.52 -1.41 -10.14
N LEU A 109 -12.23 -1.60 -10.42
CA LEU A 109 -11.37 -0.68 -11.17
C LEU A 109 -11.79 -0.57 -12.66
N GLY A 110 -12.99 -1.03 -13.04
CA GLY A 110 -13.54 -0.88 -14.38
C GLY A 110 -12.85 -1.71 -15.46
N GLY A 111 -12.03 -2.69 -15.09
CA GLY A 111 -11.16 -3.36 -16.05
C GLY A 111 -10.13 -2.41 -16.69
N ILE A 112 -9.82 -1.25 -16.07
CA ILE A 112 -8.78 -0.29 -16.50
C ILE A 112 -7.40 -0.96 -16.62
N THR A 113 -7.24 -2.12 -15.99
CA THR A 113 -6.14 -3.04 -16.29
C THR A 113 -6.00 -3.34 -17.78
N LEU A 114 -7.05 -3.34 -18.62
CA LEU A 114 -6.94 -3.56 -20.07
C LEU A 114 -6.28 -2.39 -20.81
N SER A 115 -6.58 -1.14 -20.47
CA SER A 115 -5.93 0.03 -21.09
C SER A 115 -4.48 0.17 -20.61
N GLU A 116 -4.22 -0.11 -19.34
CA GLU A 116 -2.88 -0.15 -18.76
C GLU A 116 -2.06 -1.35 -19.28
N LEU A 117 -2.70 -2.52 -19.48
CA LEU A 117 -2.15 -3.69 -20.16
C LEU A 117 -1.88 -3.39 -21.64
N LEU A 118 -2.76 -2.68 -22.35
CA LEU A 118 -2.53 -2.25 -23.73
C LEU A 118 -1.32 -1.29 -23.84
N VAL A 119 -1.19 -0.35 -22.92
CA VAL A 119 -0.05 0.59 -22.89
C VAL A 119 1.24 -0.11 -22.47
N THR A 120 1.20 -1.00 -21.46
CA THR A 120 2.38 -1.77 -21.03
C THR A 120 2.81 -2.83 -22.05
N LEU A 121 1.88 -3.48 -22.75
CA LEU A 121 2.17 -4.37 -23.88
C LEU A 121 2.69 -3.60 -25.09
N GLY A 122 2.10 -2.45 -25.42
CA GLY A 122 2.56 -1.56 -26.50
C GLY A 122 4.00 -1.06 -26.27
N LEU A 123 4.28 -0.51 -25.08
CA LEU A 123 5.64 -0.08 -24.70
C LEU A 123 6.61 -1.25 -24.45
N GLY A 124 6.09 -2.45 -24.17
CA GLY A 124 6.89 -3.67 -23.99
C GLY A 124 7.64 -4.06 -25.26
N SER A 125 7.03 -3.87 -26.43
CA SER A 125 7.69 -4.07 -27.73
C SER A 125 8.91 -3.14 -27.92
N LEU A 126 8.81 -1.89 -27.45
CA LEU A 126 9.89 -0.91 -27.51
C LEU A 126 11.03 -1.24 -26.53
N LYS A 127 10.72 -1.68 -25.31
CA LYS A 127 11.72 -2.12 -24.32
C LYS A 127 12.53 -3.31 -24.86
N THR A 128 11.87 -4.27 -25.49
CA THR A 128 12.52 -5.42 -26.13
C THR A 128 13.40 -5.00 -27.30
N ALA A 129 12.92 -4.13 -28.19
CA ALA A 129 13.70 -3.62 -29.31
C ALA A 129 14.96 -2.85 -28.86
N LEU A 130 14.83 -1.96 -27.86
CA LEU A 130 15.95 -1.20 -27.31
C LEU A 130 16.96 -2.08 -26.57
N GLY A 131 16.49 -3.08 -25.82
CA GLY A 131 17.34 -4.05 -25.14
C GLY A 131 18.14 -4.92 -26.12
N LEU A 132 17.49 -5.41 -27.18
CA LEU A 132 18.15 -6.19 -28.24
C LEU A 132 19.13 -5.35 -29.08
N ALA A 133 18.87 -4.05 -29.23
CA ALA A 133 19.77 -3.12 -29.92
C ALA A 133 21.00 -2.73 -29.08
N ALA A 134 21.07 -3.08 -27.79
CA ALA A 134 22.16 -2.63 -26.91
C ALA A 134 23.56 -3.10 -27.37
N PRO A 135 23.78 -4.37 -27.76
CA PRO A 135 25.06 -4.80 -28.31
C PRO A 135 25.40 -4.09 -29.63
N ALA A 136 24.40 -3.94 -30.52
CA ALA A 136 24.56 -3.35 -31.84
C ALA A 136 24.83 -1.83 -31.81
N THR A 137 24.33 -1.13 -30.79
CA THR A 137 24.48 0.32 -30.63
C THR A 137 25.64 0.71 -29.69
N GLY A 138 26.47 -0.25 -29.27
CA GLY A 138 27.55 0.00 -28.32
C GLY A 138 27.05 0.49 -26.95
N GLY A 139 25.83 0.09 -26.56
CA GLY A 139 25.20 0.47 -25.29
C GLY A 139 24.41 1.79 -25.31
N ILE A 140 24.35 2.52 -26.42
CA ILE A 140 23.60 3.79 -26.51
C ILE A 140 22.10 3.58 -26.23
N SER A 141 21.52 2.46 -26.66
CA SER A 141 20.10 2.16 -26.41
C SER A 141 19.75 1.83 -24.95
N LEU A 142 20.75 1.71 -24.06
CA LEU A 142 20.52 1.45 -22.62
C LEU A 142 19.92 2.66 -21.89
N ALA A 143 20.29 3.89 -22.28
CA ALA A 143 19.73 5.10 -21.69
C ALA A 143 18.21 5.23 -21.90
N PRO A 144 17.67 5.13 -23.14
CA PRO A 144 16.22 5.14 -23.35
C PRO A 144 15.54 3.89 -22.77
N TYR A 145 16.19 2.71 -22.76
CA TYR A 145 15.66 1.51 -22.12
C TYR A 145 15.35 1.71 -20.63
N VAL A 146 16.29 2.29 -19.86
CA VAL A 146 16.11 2.53 -18.42
C VAL A 146 14.93 3.49 -18.17
N SER A 147 14.79 4.53 -18.99
CA SER A 147 13.67 5.48 -18.88
C SER A 147 12.30 4.80 -19.10
N VAL A 148 12.21 3.95 -20.12
CA VAL A 148 10.99 3.18 -20.43
C VAL A 148 10.70 2.17 -19.31
N ALA A 149 11.70 1.44 -18.84
CA ALA A 149 11.56 0.45 -17.76
C ALA A 149 11.07 1.09 -16.45
N VAL A 150 11.64 2.23 -16.06
CA VAL A 150 11.21 2.99 -14.88
C VAL A 150 9.78 3.48 -15.03
N THR A 151 9.39 3.95 -16.22
CA THR A 151 8.03 4.43 -16.46
C THR A 151 7.01 3.30 -16.36
N GLN A 152 7.27 2.15 -16.99
CA GLN A 152 6.40 0.97 -16.91
C GLN A 152 6.28 0.44 -15.48
N ALA A 153 7.41 0.34 -14.77
CA ALA A 153 7.43 -0.07 -13.37
C ALA A 153 6.65 0.89 -12.46
N ALA A 154 6.74 2.20 -12.71
CA ALA A 154 6.01 3.19 -11.94
C ALA A 154 4.50 3.10 -12.17
N VAL A 155 4.06 2.94 -13.42
CA VAL A 155 2.64 2.74 -13.77
C VAL A 155 2.08 1.51 -13.05
N ALA A 156 2.77 0.36 -13.16
CA ALA A 156 2.36 -0.85 -12.43
C ALA A 156 2.35 -0.68 -10.89
N GLY A 157 3.25 0.17 -10.38
CA GLY A 157 3.28 0.55 -8.97
C GLY A 157 2.06 1.37 -8.54
N VAL A 158 1.58 2.32 -9.37
CA VAL A 158 0.35 3.10 -9.09
C VAL A 158 -0.85 2.18 -8.96
N SER A 159 -1.02 1.23 -9.88
CA SER A 159 -2.09 0.23 -9.82
C SER A 159 -2.05 -0.59 -8.52
N THR A 160 -0.85 -1.00 -8.10
CA THR A 160 -0.64 -1.72 -6.82
C THR A 160 -0.98 -0.86 -5.61
N TYR A 161 -0.64 0.42 -5.67
CA TYR A 161 -0.98 1.37 -4.62
C TYR A 161 -2.50 1.50 -4.48
N ALA A 162 -3.22 1.67 -5.60
CA ALA A 162 -4.68 1.73 -5.62
C ALA A 162 -5.30 0.45 -5.04
N ILE A 163 -4.86 -0.74 -5.48
CA ILE A 163 -5.30 -2.03 -4.92
C ILE A 163 -5.07 -2.08 -3.41
N GLY A 164 -3.89 -1.64 -2.95
CA GLY A 164 -3.54 -1.59 -1.54
C GLY A 164 -4.46 -0.68 -0.73
N GLN A 165 -4.79 0.51 -1.25
CA GLN A 165 -5.70 1.45 -0.58
C GLN A 165 -7.13 0.90 -0.52
N VAL A 166 -7.62 0.27 -1.59
CA VAL A 166 -8.94 -0.38 -1.58
C VAL A 166 -8.97 -1.54 -0.59
N ALA A 167 -7.96 -2.41 -0.61
CA ALA A 167 -7.86 -3.52 0.34
C ALA A 167 -7.77 -3.01 1.79
N LYS A 168 -7.04 -1.91 2.04
CA LYS A 168 -6.95 -1.25 3.34
C LYS A 168 -8.33 -0.83 3.84
N VAL A 169 -9.13 -0.15 3.02
CA VAL A 169 -10.48 0.30 3.39
C VAL A 169 -11.41 -0.90 3.63
N TYR A 170 -11.41 -1.89 2.74
CA TYR A 170 -12.19 -3.12 2.90
C TYR A 170 -11.89 -3.83 4.23
N LEU A 171 -10.60 -3.96 4.57
CA LEU A 171 -10.15 -4.61 5.80
C LEU A 171 -10.38 -3.74 7.05
N ALA A 172 -10.25 -2.42 6.94
CA ALA A 172 -10.59 -1.50 8.01
C ALA A 172 -12.08 -1.57 8.39
N ASN A 173 -12.94 -1.82 7.39
CA ASN A 173 -14.38 -2.03 7.55
C ASN A 173 -14.74 -3.49 7.96
N GLY A 174 -13.77 -4.27 8.47
CA GLY A 174 -14.03 -5.63 8.96
C GLY A 174 -14.24 -6.65 7.84
N ALA A 175 -13.54 -6.51 6.72
CA ALA A 175 -13.73 -7.31 5.50
C ALA A 175 -15.15 -7.17 4.91
N SER A 176 -15.66 -5.94 4.92
CA SER A 176 -16.96 -5.58 4.36
C SER A 176 -16.82 -4.39 3.40
N TRP A 177 -17.58 -4.43 2.31
CA TRP A 177 -17.71 -3.30 1.37
C TRP A 177 -18.65 -2.21 1.88
N GLY A 178 -19.38 -2.46 2.97
CA GLY A 178 -20.43 -1.56 3.42
C GLY A 178 -21.63 -1.52 2.48
N PRO A 179 -22.55 -0.54 2.68
CA PRO A 179 -23.81 -0.45 1.93
C PRO A 179 -23.62 -0.09 0.45
N ASP A 180 -22.55 0.64 0.12
CA ASP A 180 -22.32 1.18 -1.22
C ASP A 180 -21.78 0.13 -2.22
N GLY A 181 -21.37 -1.04 -1.72
CA GLY A 181 -20.84 -2.14 -2.52
C GLY A 181 -19.44 -1.90 -3.08
N PRO A 182 -18.81 -2.93 -3.68
CA PRO A 182 -17.39 -2.91 -4.05
C PRO A 182 -17.05 -1.86 -5.10
N LYS A 183 -17.91 -1.66 -6.12
CA LYS A 183 -17.63 -0.73 -7.23
C LYS A 183 -17.59 0.72 -6.75
N THR A 184 -18.53 1.12 -5.89
CA THR A 184 -18.59 2.48 -5.37
C THR A 184 -17.38 2.77 -4.49
N VAL A 185 -17.07 1.86 -3.55
CA VAL A 185 -15.89 2.00 -2.68
C VAL A 185 -14.61 2.14 -3.49
N VAL A 186 -14.43 1.32 -4.54
CA VAL A 186 -13.27 1.41 -5.42
C VAL A 186 -13.19 2.79 -6.11
N ASN A 187 -14.28 3.25 -6.71
CA ASN A 187 -14.30 4.54 -7.41
C ASN A 187 -14.01 5.71 -6.48
N THR A 188 -14.64 5.76 -5.30
CA THR A 188 -14.40 6.81 -4.30
C THR A 188 -12.93 6.87 -3.89
N ILE A 189 -12.30 5.70 -3.70
CA ILE A 189 -10.88 5.64 -3.34
C ILE A 189 -10.04 6.15 -4.51
N LEU A 190 -10.28 5.70 -5.74
CA LEU A 190 -9.55 6.16 -6.92
C LEU A 190 -9.64 7.68 -7.12
N GLU A 191 -10.84 8.24 -7.01
CA GLU A 191 -11.09 9.68 -7.15
C GLU A 191 -10.32 10.51 -6.11
N SER A 192 -9.99 9.91 -4.96
CA SER A 192 -9.19 10.55 -3.91
C SER A 192 -7.68 10.46 -4.13
N LEU A 193 -7.20 9.66 -5.08
CA LEU A 193 -5.78 9.46 -5.32
C LEU A 193 -5.21 10.51 -6.28
N ASP A 194 -4.11 11.15 -5.87
CA ASP A 194 -3.27 11.91 -6.78
C ASP A 194 -2.30 10.97 -7.50
N GLU A 195 -2.79 10.35 -8.59
CA GLU A 195 -2.03 9.39 -9.40
C GLU A 195 -0.72 9.98 -9.92
N THR A 196 -0.69 11.27 -10.26
CA THR A 196 0.51 11.93 -10.80
C THR A 196 1.58 12.06 -9.74
N SER A 197 1.20 12.48 -8.52
CA SER A 197 2.12 12.56 -7.38
C SER A 197 2.66 11.17 -7.01
N ILE A 198 1.80 10.16 -6.95
CA ILE A 198 2.18 8.78 -6.64
C ILE A 198 3.15 8.26 -7.72
N LEU A 199 2.82 8.44 -9.00
CA LEU A 199 3.66 8.01 -10.13
C LEU A 199 5.06 8.63 -10.06
N ASN A 200 5.14 9.94 -9.83
CA ASN A 200 6.42 10.64 -9.76
C ASN A 200 7.24 10.17 -8.56
N ARG A 201 6.61 9.98 -7.41
CA ARG A 201 7.29 9.43 -6.22
C ARG A 201 7.86 8.04 -6.48
N ILE A 202 7.13 7.16 -7.16
CA ILE A 202 7.63 5.82 -7.50
C ILE A 202 8.80 5.93 -8.48
N LYS A 203 8.72 6.78 -9.51
CA LYS A 203 9.82 6.99 -10.47
C LYS A 203 11.09 7.45 -9.76
N ASP A 204 10.98 8.42 -8.86
CA ASP A 204 12.13 9.00 -8.17
C ASP A 204 12.78 7.98 -7.21
N GLU A 205 11.99 7.28 -6.41
CA GLU A 205 12.51 6.27 -5.49
C GLU A 205 13.11 5.07 -6.24
N LEU A 206 12.48 4.65 -7.35
CA LEU A 206 12.96 3.55 -8.17
C LEU A 206 14.28 3.89 -8.85
N ARG A 207 14.42 5.08 -9.43
CA ARG A 207 15.69 5.57 -9.99
C ARG A 207 16.80 5.56 -8.95
N ALA A 208 16.52 6.10 -7.76
CA ALA A 208 17.49 6.12 -6.66
C ALA A 208 17.95 4.70 -6.28
N LYS A 209 17.04 3.72 -6.22
CA LYS A 209 17.38 2.31 -5.92
C LYS A 209 18.21 1.66 -7.03
N LEU A 210 17.88 1.91 -8.30
CA LEU A 210 18.61 1.38 -9.45
C LEU A 210 20.03 1.97 -9.54
N ASP A 211 20.18 3.27 -9.28
CA ASP A 211 21.49 3.93 -9.26
C ASP A 211 22.39 3.39 -8.14
N LEU A 212 21.83 3.15 -6.95
CA LEU A 212 22.56 2.52 -5.84
C LEU A 212 23.01 1.09 -6.19
N GLN A 213 22.18 0.31 -6.87
CA GLN A 213 22.57 -1.03 -7.32
C GLN A 213 23.69 -0.99 -8.36
N ARG A 214 23.58 -0.11 -9.37
CA ARG A 214 24.65 0.07 -10.37
C ARG A 214 25.99 0.40 -9.71
N ARG A 215 25.99 1.28 -8.71
CA ARG A 215 27.22 1.64 -7.97
C ARG A 215 27.83 0.46 -7.23
N ARG A 216 27.02 -0.43 -6.65
CA ARG A 216 27.49 -1.65 -5.96
C ARG A 216 28.15 -2.63 -6.93
N GLU A 217 27.60 -2.78 -8.13
CA GLU A 217 28.15 -3.68 -9.15
C GLU A 217 29.48 -3.16 -9.74
N THR A 218 29.68 -1.84 -9.79
CA THR A 218 30.91 -1.23 -10.31
C THR A 218 32.04 -1.11 -9.28
N GLN A 219 31.79 -1.45 -8.01
CA GLN A 219 32.82 -1.36 -6.96
C GLN A 219 33.59 -2.69 -6.90
N PRO A 220 34.90 -2.73 -7.20
CA PRO A 220 35.64 -3.98 -7.19
C PRO A 220 35.63 -4.55 -5.77
N SER A 221 35.32 -5.84 -5.65
CA SER A 221 35.44 -6.61 -4.41
C SER A 221 36.87 -6.44 -3.92
N VAL A 222 37.08 -5.61 -2.89
CA VAL A 222 38.34 -5.61 -2.16
C VAL A 222 38.32 -6.91 -1.35
N GLU A 223 38.96 -7.93 -1.92
CA GLU A 223 39.24 -9.22 -1.30
C GLU A 223 39.80 -9.02 0.11
N LYS A 224 39.23 -9.75 1.07
CA LYS A 224 39.86 -10.04 2.36
C LYS A 224 40.38 -11.45 2.33
#